data_AF-A0A7S0YMR8-F1
#
_entry.id   AF-A0A7S0YMR8-F1
#
_cell.length_a   1.000
_cell.length_b   1.000
_cell.length_c   1.000
_cell.angle_alpha   90.00
_cell.angle_beta   90.00
_cell.angle_gamma   90.00
#
_symmetry.space_group_name_H-M   'P 1'
#
loop_
_entity.id
_entity.type
_entity.pdbx_description
1 polymer ?
#
loop_
_entity_poly.entity_id
_entity_poly.type
_entity_poly.pdbx_seq_one_letter_code
_entity_poly.pdbx_strand_id
1 'polypeptide(L)'
;MAEMASRPLSSLALSGIPPPSRTGTSGGKVTASGNRLRTGTASARTATSGKNAADLLAQSLVLRMRTYFKDVANDVKGQEIISQEVIGFMNRFKDRNVKEEDVVILQERIRLKLQGANDDRNSMASAKRELVANDDWARIYQFQAASGVVDESNERNLIREKQRIFKETLTRQVGERQAKIREERDEDYEYFLQEQDALKRWEREEAEKRRLQQEIIDKLRVDRQKQLTERVARKEISLETKRQEEERAAALLAYETKVEFEKELEARAKAKLASKEFILQNETNKSIRAERKIKEAEEDARYRREWSEQLDKQERTRNELVERTRRIQNAQSERAKALPESKTWMDPALIERYYKEKEAQKDLEEQRKVQRVKDEAQATTKYLDFQRELSKKAQEQQKEEEARHAETVRQKVVEGEKAEANRRAAERDKKDRFRKDLEVQMQTNAYNRLRAPMTEVEKGFNKKLLSSVSNWGQKGDIDADYLRTSQAMDKLTKLAERDRRIMSIAAASGVGVDSNRGKIVPVAGRGGKEG
;
A
#
# COMPACT_ATOMS: atom_id res chain seq x y z
N MET A 1 -3.77 -11.87 -42.48
CA MET A 1 -4.48 -12.54 -41.36
C MET A 1 -4.58 -11.52 -40.24
N ALA A 2 -5.74 -10.88 -40.12
CA ALA A 2 -6.78 -11.25 -39.14
C ALA A 2 -6.27 -10.90 -37.73
N GLU A 3 -6.71 -9.84 -37.06
CA GLU A 3 -8.05 -9.53 -36.55
C GLU A 3 -7.80 -9.23 -35.06
N MET A 4 -8.03 -8.00 -34.62
CA MET A 4 -8.33 -7.74 -33.21
C MET A 4 -9.56 -6.86 -33.14
N ALA A 5 -10.71 -7.53 -33.26
CA ALA A 5 -12.00 -7.05 -32.80
C ALA A 5 -11.99 -7.03 -31.26
N SER A 6 -12.25 -5.88 -30.64
CA SER A 6 -13.57 -5.46 -30.13
C SER A 6 -14.03 -6.27 -28.91
N ARG A 7 -14.25 -5.59 -27.77
CA ARG A 7 -15.56 -5.32 -27.12
C ARG A 7 -15.46 -5.08 -25.59
N PRO A 8 -16.49 -4.45 -24.97
CA PRO A 8 -16.34 -3.27 -24.10
C PRO A 8 -17.12 -3.44 -22.77
N LEU A 9 -17.70 -2.33 -22.25
CA LEU A 9 -18.70 -2.18 -21.16
C LEU A 9 -18.08 -1.77 -19.80
N SER A 10 -18.63 -0.87 -18.98
CA SER A 10 -19.84 -0.04 -19.03
C SER A 10 -19.85 0.86 -17.77
N SER A 11 -20.16 2.14 -18.01
CA SER A 11 -21.04 3.03 -17.23
C SER A 11 -21.42 2.72 -15.77
N LEU A 12 -21.23 3.71 -14.91
CA LEU A 12 -22.25 4.12 -13.93
C LEU A 12 -22.05 5.59 -13.57
N ALA A 13 -22.89 6.45 -14.14
CA ALA A 13 -23.22 7.75 -13.57
C ALA A 13 -24.27 7.51 -12.47
N LEU A 14 -24.11 8.14 -11.30
CA LEU A 14 -25.24 8.37 -10.41
C LEU A 14 -25.09 9.70 -9.67
N SER A 15 -26.19 10.44 -9.75
CA SER A 15 -26.53 11.73 -9.19
C SER A 15 -26.55 11.80 -7.66
N GLY A 16 -26.19 12.97 -7.13
CA GLY A 16 -27.17 13.80 -6.41
C GLY A 16 -27.23 13.76 -4.88
N ILE A 17 -27.14 14.98 -4.33
CA ILE A 17 -27.71 15.54 -3.08
C ILE A 17 -26.72 15.71 -1.89
N PRO A 18 -26.57 16.95 -1.35
CA PRO A 18 -25.58 17.32 -0.33
C PRO A 18 -26.15 17.44 1.10
N PRO A 19 -25.29 17.59 2.13
CA PRO A 19 -25.70 18.11 3.43
C PRO A 19 -24.91 19.39 3.85
N PRO A 20 -25.34 20.09 4.93
CA PRO A 20 -25.44 21.54 4.92
C PRO A 20 -24.32 22.33 5.62
N SER A 21 -24.30 23.61 5.25
CA SER A 21 -23.71 24.80 5.85
C SER A 21 -23.52 24.83 7.38
N ARG A 22 -22.33 25.27 7.85
CA ARG A 22 -22.16 26.42 8.76
C ARG A 22 -20.68 26.70 9.12
N THR A 23 -20.05 27.64 8.42
CA THR A 23 -18.92 28.47 8.90
C THR A 23 -19.09 29.80 8.18
N GLY A 24 -19.40 30.91 8.84
CA GLY A 24 -18.49 31.62 9.70
C GLY A 24 -18.20 32.96 9.02
N THR A 25 -19.14 33.91 9.14
CA THR A 25 -19.01 35.24 8.54
C THR A 25 -18.56 36.22 9.60
N SER A 26 -17.37 36.76 9.40
CA SER A 26 -16.76 37.88 10.09
C SER A 26 -17.49 39.20 9.80
N GLY A 27 -17.62 40.03 10.84
CA GLY A 27 -17.30 41.47 10.81
C GLY A 27 -18.24 42.42 10.06
N GLY A 28 -19.01 43.21 10.83
CA GLY A 28 -19.79 44.34 10.29
C GLY A 28 -20.45 45.23 11.36
N LYS A 29 -19.68 46.21 11.83
CA LYS A 29 -19.96 47.54 12.43
C LYS A 29 -21.40 48.14 12.52
N VAL A 30 -21.66 48.78 13.69
CA VAL A 30 -22.44 50.01 14.07
C VAL A 30 -23.99 50.07 13.94
N THR A 31 -24.70 50.33 15.06
CA THR A 31 -25.48 51.58 15.38
C THR A 31 -26.42 51.47 16.60
N ALA A 32 -26.26 52.45 17.51
CA ALA A 32 -27.22 53.31 18.21
C ALA A 32 -28.58 52.84 18.83
N SER A 33 -28.81 53.42 20.03
CA SER A 33 -30.07 53.69 20.76
C SER A 33 -30.68 52.50 21.54
N GLY A 34 -31.19 52.63 22.77
CA GLY A 34 -31.36 53.77 23.67
C GLY A 34 -32.11 53.34 24.94
N ASN A 35 -32.20 54.28 25.90
CA ASN A 35 -33.14 54.39 27.03
C ASN A 35 -32.92 53.65 28.38
N ARG A 36 -32.45 54.46 29.33
CA ARG A 36 -33.16 55.01 30.53
C ARG A 36 -33.40 54.14 31.80
N LEU A 37 -32.85 54.72 32.89
CA LEU A 37 -33.45 55.07 34.21
C LEU A 37 -33.59 54.01 35.33
N ARG A 38 -32.86 54.19 36.44
CA ARG A 38 -33.30 54.76 37.77
C ARG A 38 -32.27 54.43 38.88
N THR A 39 -31.54 55.41 39.43
CA THR A 39 -31.75 56.19 40.68
C THR A 39 -31.59 55.45 42.02
N GLY A 40 -30.69 55.97 42.88
CA GLY A 40 -30.79 55.86 44.34
C GLY A 40 -29.58 56.35 45.15
N THR A 41 -29.75 57.50 45.81
CA THR A 41 -29.17 57.98 47.09
C THR A 41 -28.00 58.99 47.11
N ALA A 42 -28.32 60.17 47.70
CA ALA A 42 -27.54 61.04 48.63
C ALA A 42 -28.08 62.50 48.48
N SER A 43 -28.81 63.08 49.43
CA SER A 43 -28.46 63.68 50.74
C SER A 43 -28.06 65.17 50.70
N ALA A 44 -28.99 66.00 51.21
CA ALA A 44 -28.88 67.20 52.07
C ALA A 44 -28.08 68.47 51.69
N ARG A 45 -28.82 69.60 51.64
CA ARG A 45 -28.59 71.00 52.12
C ARG A 45 -29.63 71.89 51.38
N THR A 46 -30.45 72.76 51.96
CA THR A 46 -30.16 74.00 52.71
C THR A 46 -31.47 74.57 53.29
N ALA A 47 -31.42 75.22 54.45
CA ALA A 47 -32.50 76.03 55.02
C ALA A 47 -31.91 77.32 55.60
N THR A 48 -32.44 78.50 55.22
CA THR A 48 -32.50 79.77 55.98
C THR A 48 -33.05 80.89 55.09
N SER A 49 -34.35 81.22 55.20
CA SER A 49 -34.92 82.45 54.60
C SER A 49 -36.25 82.90 55.27
N GLY A 50 -37.00 82.01 55.92
CA GLY A 50 -38.34 82.32 56.45
C GLY A 50 -38.45 83.08 57.78
N LYS A 51 -37.34 83.52 58.42
CA LYS A 51 -37.42 84.17 59.75
C LYS A 51 -37.78 85.67 59.70
N ASN A 52 -37.51 86.38 58.61
CA ASN A 52 -37.63 87.84 58.59
C ASN A 52 -39.07 88.34 58.33
N ALA A 53 -39.94 87.53 57.73
CA ALA A 53 -41.31 87.94 57.41
C ALA A 53 -42.26 87.86 58.62
N ALA A 54 -42.06 86.89 59.51
CA ALA A 54 -42.89 86.70 60.70
C ALA A 54 -42.65 87.80 61.76
N ASP A 55 -41.41 88.28 61.89
CA ASP A 55 -41.06 89.35 62.84
C ASP A 55 -41.64 90.71 62.44
N LEU A 56 -41.68 91.04 61.15
CA LEU A 56 -42.29 92.28 60.66
C LEU A 56 -43.80 92.32 60.90
N LEU A 57 -44.47 91.17 60.77
CA LEU A 57 -45.92 91.05 61.01
C LEU A 57 -46.26 91.07 62.51
N ALA A 58 -45.42 90.47 63.35
CA ALA A 58 -45.54 90.59 64.80
C ALA A 58 -45.38 92.05 65.26
N GLN A 59 -44.42 92.79 64.71
CA GLN A 59 -44.23 94.21 65.04
C GLN A 59 -45.42 95.09 64.62
N SER A 60 -46.00 94.86 63.44
CA SER A 60 -47.18 95.63 62.99
C SER A 60 -48.41 95.37 63.85
N LEU A 61 -48.61 94.12 64.30
CA LEU A 61 -49.72 93.76 65.19
C LEU A 61 -49.51 94.32 66.61
N VAL A 62 -48.27 94.33 67.12
CA VAL A 62 -47.94 95.00 68.39
C VAL A 62 -48.25 96.50 68.32
N LEU A 63 -47.88 97.17 67.22
CA LEU A 63 -48.22 98.59 67.03
C LEU A 63 -49.74 98.82 67.01
N ARG A 64 -50.50 97.95 66.31
CA ARG A 64 -51.96 98.02 66.26
C ARG A 64 -52.61 97.78 67.63
N MET A 65 -52.07 96.88 68.45
CA MET A 65 -52.58 96.66 69.81
C MET A 65 -52.19 97.79 70.77
N ARG A 66 -51.01 98.41 70.58
CA ARG A 66 -50.60 99.60 71.34
C ARG A 66 -51.48 100.82 71.06
N THR A 67 -51.92 101.01 69.81
CA THR A 67 -52.88 102.09 69.50
C THR A 67 -54.27 101.80 70.04
N TYR A 68 -54.69 100.53 70.09
CA TYR A 68 -55.99 100.15 70.65
C TYR A 68 -56.05 100.30 72.18
N PHE A 69 -54.95 99.97 72.88
CA PHE A 69 -54.79 100.17 74.33
C PHE A 69 -53.97 101.42 74.66
N LYS A 70 -54.19 102.53 73.93
CA LYS A 70 -53.34 103.76 73.99
C LYS A 70 -53.11 104.28 75.40
N ASP A 71 -54.12 104.20 76.26
CA ASP A 71 -54.07 104.74 77.62
C ASP A 71 -53.18 103.91 78.58
N VAL A 72 -53.00 102.61 78.29
CA VAL A 72 -52.16 101.68 79.08
C VAL A 72 -50.83 101.39 78.37
N ALA A 73 -50.75 101.66 77.06
CA ALA A 73 -49.56 101.50 76.24
C ALA A 73 -48.46 102.54 76.53
N ASN A 74 -48.70 103.53 77.39
CA ASN A 74 -47.66 104.43 77.91
C ASN A 74 -46.90 103.86 79.12
N ASP A 75 -47.42 102.81 79.78
CA ASP A 75 -46.75 102.11 80.89
C ASP A 75 -45.91 100.94 80.36
N VAL A 76 -44.67 100.81 80.83
CA VAL A 76 -43.69 99.82 80.36
C VAL A 76 -44.20 98.40 80.58
N LYS A 77 -44.87 98.13 81.71
CA LYS A 77 -45.46 96.81 81.99
C LYS A 77 -46.60 96.47 81.03
N GLY A 78 -47.42 97.47 80.69
CA GLY A 78 -48.49 97.30 79.72
C GLY A 78 -47.95 96.99 78.32
N GLN A 79 -46.88 97.67 77.90
CA GLN A 79 -46.20 97.39 76.63
C GLN A 79 -45.61 95.98 76.57
N GLU A 80 -45.05 95.49 77.68
CA GLU A 80 -44.47 94.15 77.75
C GLU A 80 -45.54 93.06 77.66
N ILE A 81 -46.64 93.19 78.41
CA ILE A 81 -47.79 92.26 78.35
C ILE A 81 -48.35 92.16 76.92
N ILE A 82 -48.54 93.31 76.26
CA ILE A 82 -49.02 93.35 74.87
C ILE A 82 -48.04 92.61 73.96
N SER A 83 -46.73 92.84 74.11
CA SER A 83 -45.72 92.21 73.25
C SER A 83 -45.63 90.69 73.42
N GLN A 84 -45.67 90.21 74.67
CA GLN A 84 -45.57 88.77 74.96
C GLN A 84 -46.80 88.02 74.44
N GLU A 85 -48.01 88.57 74.63
CA GLU A 85 -49.22 87.90 74.15
C GLU A 85 -49.34 87.93 72.62
N VAL A 86 -48.90 89.01 71.97
CA VAL A 86 -48.85 89.08 70.50
C VAL A 86 -47.84 88.07 69.94
N ILE A 87 -46.65 87.94 70.54
CA ILE A 87 -45.64 86.94 70.12
C ILE A 87 -46.16 85.52 70.39
N GLY A 88 -46.77 85.28 71.55
CA GLY A 88 -47.38 84.00 71.89
C GLY A 88 -48.52 83.64 70.94
N PHE A 89 -49.32 84.62 70.53
CA PHE A 89 -50.35 84.48 69.51
C PHE A 89 -49.75 84.11 68.15
N MET A 90 -48.75 84.86 67.67
CA MET A 90 -48.07 84.56 66.41
C MET A 90 -47.42 83.17 66.40
N ASN A 91 -46.83 82.72 67.51
CA ASN A 91 -46.25 81.38 67.61
C ASN A 91 -47.30 80.27 67.57
N ARG A 92 -48.49 80.49 68.16
CA ARG A 92 -49.60 79.53 68.10
C ARG A 92 -50.21 79.41 66.71
N PHE A 93 -50.20 80.51 65.95
CA PHE A 93 -50.80 80.58 64.61
C PHE A 93 -49.79 80.62 63.46
N LYS A 94 -48.56 80.15 63.70
CA LYS A 94 -47.42 80.23 62.78
C LYS A 94 -47.68 79.71 61.35
N ASP A 95 -48.64 78.81 61.18
CA ASP A 95 -48.97 78.17 59.89
C ASP A 95 -50.46 78.37 59.48
N ARG A 96 -51.18 79.39 59.97
CA ARG A 96 -52.61 79.64 59.64
C ARG A 96 -52.93 81.13 59.40
N ASN A 97 -53.88 81.41 58.49
CA ASN A 97 -54.40 82.77 58.29
C ASN A 97 -55.24 83.22 59.50
N VAL A 98 -54.77 84.28 60.18
CA VAL A 98 -55.44 84.91 61.33
C VAL A 98 -56.75 85.58 60.88
N LYS A 99 -57.88 85.24 61.51
CA LYS A 99 -59.18 85.90 61.27
C LYS A 99 -59.38 87.06 62.24
N GLU A 100 -60.28 88.01 61.91
CA GLU A 100 -60.59 89.15 62.80
C GLU A 100 -61.12 88.72 64.17
N GLU A 101 -61.87 87.61 64.24
CA GLU A 101 -62.35 87.02 65.50
C GLU A 101 -61.19 86.64 66.44
N ASP A 102 -60.10 86.10 65.88
CA ASP A 102 -58.92 85.72 66.66
C ASP A 102 -58.17 86.96 67.20
N VAL A 103 -58.24 88.08 66.47
CA VAL A 103 -57.68 89.37 66.89
C VAL A 103 -58.50 89.96 68.04
N VAL A 104 -59.83 89.78 68.04
CA VAL A 104 -60.70 90.18 69.17
C VAL A 104 -60.39 89.35 70.41
N ILE A 105 -60.20 88.03 70.27
CA ILE A 105 -59.79 87.16 71.39
C ILE A 105 -58.43 87.60 71.96
N LEU A 106 -57.49 87.99 71.09
CA LEU A 106 -56.22 88.54 71.52
C LEU A 106 -56.39 89.85 72.29
N GLN A 107 -57.24 90.76 71.83
CA GLN A 107 -57.56 92.00 72.56
C GLN A 107 -58.17 91.71 73.93
N GLU A 108 -59.11 90.78 74.01
CA GLU A 108 -59.80 90.44 75.26
C GLU A 108 -58.84 89.79 76.26
N ARG A 109 -57.92 88.95 75.78
CA ARG A 109 -56.86 88.34 76.60
C ARG A 109 -55.85 89.39 77.10
N ILE A 110 -55.46 90.33 76.24
CA ILE A 110 -54.61 91.47 76.63
C ILE A 110 -55.35 92.32 77.68
N ARG A 111 -56.65 92.60 77.49
CA ARG A 111 -57.47 93.35 78.44
C ARG A 111 -57.54 92.66 79.81
N LEU A 112 -57.77 91.35 79.84
CA LEU A 112 -57.81 90.55 81.07
C LEU A 112 -56.46 90.53 81.79
N LYS A 113 -55.35 90.40 81.06
CA LYS A 113 -53.99 90.45 81.60
C LYS A 113 -53.61 91.84 82.12
N LEU A 114 -54.02 92.91 81.43
CA LEU A 114 -53.82 94.30 81.88
C LEU A 114 -54.66 94.64 83.12
N GLN A 115 -55.80 93.97 83.32
CA GLN A 115 -56.62 94.08 84.54
C GLN A 115 -56.09 93.22 85.71
N GLY A 116 -54.94 92.55 85.55
CA GLY A 116 -54.29 91.79 86.63
C GLY A 116 -54.91 90.42 86.94
N ALA A 117 -55.77 89.89 86.07
CA ALA A 117 -56.31 88.54 86.24
C ALA A 117 -55.27 87.49 85.83
N ASN A 118 -54.63 86.84 86.81
CA ASN A 118 -53.83 85.64 86.61
C ASN A 118 -54.75 84.40 86.70
N ASP A 119 -54.61 83.48 85.74
CA ASP A 119 -55.32 82.19 85.69
C ASP A 119 -54.82 81.22 86.80
N ASP A 120 -55.22 81.47 88.04
CA ASP A 120 -55.06 80.51 89.16
C ASP A 120 -56.18 79.46 89.16
N ARG A 121 -56.36 78.76 88.03
CA ARG A 121 -57.29 77.61 87.91
C ARG A 121 -56.65 76.24 88.20
N ASN A 122 -55.35 76.18 88.48
CA ASN A 122 -54.60 74.90 88.57
C ASN A 122 -54.17 74.45 89.97
N SER A 123 -54.51 75.17 91.04
CA SER A 123 -54.17 74.78 92.41
C SER A 123 -54.91 73.49 92.87
N MET A 124 -56.15 73.28 92.43
CA MET A 124 -56.91 72.06 92.77
C MET A 124 -56.62 70.85 91.86
N ALA A 125 -56.12 71.08 90.64
CA ALA A 125 -55.79 70.00 89.70
C ALA A 125 -54.38 69.44 89.92
N SER A 126 -53.42 70.26 90.39
CA SER A 126 -52.11 69.76 90.82
C SER A 126 -52.23 68.93 92.10
N ALA A 127 -53.03 69.38 93.08
CA ALA A 127 -53.29 68.63 94.31
C ALA A 127 -53.98 67.27 94.04
N LYS A 128 -54.90 67.19 93.07
CA LYS A 128 -55.49 65.90 92.65
C LYS A 128 -54.52 65.02 91.86
N ARG A 129 -53.60 65.57 91.07
CA ARG A 129 -52.57 64.79 90.36
C ARG A 129 -51.51 64.23 91.30
N GLU A 130 -51.14 64.94 92.37
CA GLU A 130 -50.24 64.42 93.40
C GLU A 130 -50.87 63.28 94.21
N LEU A 131 -52.18 63.33 94.46
CA LEU A 131 -52.93 62.22 95.07
C LEU A 131 -53.00 60.98 94.16
N VAL A 132 -53.10 61.15 92.84
CA VAL A 132 -53.05 60.05 91.86
C VAL A 132 -51.62 59.56 91.60
N ALA A 133 -50.60 60.41 91.78
CA ALA A 133 -49.19 60.02 91.66
C ALA A 133 -48.70 59.16 92.85
N ASN A 134 -49.41 59.21 93.98
CA ASN A 134 -49.19 58.36 95.15
C ASN A 134 -50.18 57.20 95.25
N ASP A 135 -50.97 56.95 94.20
CA ASP A 135 -51.80 55.75 94.09
C ASP A 135 -50.91 54.57 93.65
N ASP A 136 -50.86 53.53 94.47
CA ASP A 136 -50.04 52.34 94.21
C ASP A 136 -50.45 51.63 92.92
N TRP A 137 -51.71 51.78 92.49
CA TRP A 137 -52.16 51.27 91.18
C TRP A 137 -51.52 52.01 90.01
N ALA A 138 -51.36 53.33 90.10
CA ALA A 138 -50.70 54.12 89.05
C ALA A 138 -49.20 53.75 88.93
N ARG A 139 -48.54 53.45 90.06
CA ARG A 139 -47.16 52.94 90.07
C ARG A 139 -47.04 51.56 89.44
N ILE A 140 -47.99 50.66 89.71
CA ILE A 140 -48.03 49.33 89.08
C ILE A 140 -48.19 49.46 87.56
N TYR A 141 -49.08 50.33 87.06
CA TYR A 141 -49.23 50.54 85.62
C TYR A 141 -47.99 51.16 84.98
N GLN A 142 -47.32 52.09 85.65
CA GLN A 142 -46.05 52.65 85.17
C GLN A 142 -44.94 51.60 85.13
N PHE A 143 -44.86 50.73 86.15
CA PHE A 143 -43.92 49.62 86.17
C PHE A 143 -44.21 48.61 85.05
N GLN A 144 -45.48 48.26 84.82
CA GLN A 144 -45.89 47.37 83.73
C GLN A 144 -45.54 47.96 82.35
N ALA A 145 -45.81 49.26 82.14
CA ALA A 145 -45.43 49.95 80.91
C ALA A 145 -43.91 49.99 80.71
N ALA A 146 -43.14 50.25 81.77
CA ALA A 146 -41.68 50.22 81.72
C ALA A 146 -41.14 48.80 81.46
N SER A 147 -41.73 47.78 82.09
CA SER A 147 -41.37 46.37 81.84
C SER A 147 -41.66 45.95 80.40
N GLY A 148 -42.79 46.36 79.84
CA GLY A 148 -43.13 46.09 78.43
C GLY A 148 -42.14 46.73 77.46
N VAL A 149 -41.65 47.95 77.74
CA VAL A 149 -40.61 48.59 76.92
C VAL A 149 -39.28 47.84 77.00
N VAL A 150 -38.93 47.31 78.17
CA VAL A 150 -37.71 46.48 78.35
C VAL A 150 -37.86 45.14 77.63
N ASP A 151 -39.01 44.49 77.73
CA ASP A 151 -39.29 43.23 77.04
C ASP A 151 -39.31 43.40 75.52
N GLU A 152 -39.94 44.45 74.99
CA GLU A 152 -39.88 44.80 73.57
C GLU A 152 -38.45 45.09 73.10
N SER A 153 -37.64 45.75 73.92
CA SER A 153 -36.22 46.00 73.62
C SER A 153 -35.43 44.69 73.56
N ASN A 154 -35.67 43.78 74.51
CA ASN A 154 -35.06 42.45 74.56
C ASN A 154 -35.48 41.60 73.35
N GLU A 155 -36.75 41.60 72.97
CA GLU A 155 -37.24 40.91 71.78
C GLU A 155 -36.63 41.46 70.49
N ARG A 156 -36.53 42.79 70.36
CA ARG A 156 -35.85 43.42 69.22
C ARG A 156 -34.37 43.03 69.16
N ASN A 157 -33.70 42.93 70.29
CA ASN A 157 -32.30 42.50 70.36
C ASN A 157 -32.16 41.02 69.98
N LEU A 158 -33.06 40.14 70.45
CA LEU A 158 -33.09 38.72 70.06
C LEU A 158 -33.35 38.54 68.57
N ILE A 159 -34.26 39.32 67.98
CA ILE A 159 -34.53 39.30 66.53
C ILE A 159 -33.30 39.76 65.75
N ARG A 160 -32.63 40.83 66.18
CA ARG A 160 -31.39 41.31 65.55
C ARG A 160 -30.27 40.27 65.65
N GLU A 161 -30.15 39.59 66.79
CA GLU A 161 -29.14 38.55 66.97
C GLU A 161 -29.43 37.32 66.10
N LYS A 162 -30.69 36.89 66.01
CA LYS A 162 -31.12 35.86 65.04
C LYS A 162 -30.84 36.27 63.60
N GLN A 163 -31.10 37.53 63.23
CA GLN A 163 -30.78 38.05 61.90
C GLN A 163 -29.27 38.09 61.64
N ARG A 164 -28.46 38.44 62.64
CA ARG A 164 -26.99 38.41 62.54
C ARG A 164 -26.49 36.99 62.30
N ILE A 165 -26.92 36.03 63.13
CA ILE A 165 -26.55 34.62 63.00
C ILE A 165 -26.98 34.06 61.65
N PHE A 166 -28.22 34.35 61.23
CA PHE A 166 -28.72 33.92 59.92
C PHE A 166 -27.88 34.50 58.78
N LYS A 167 -27.56 35.80 58.83
CA LYS A 167 -26.68 36.45 57.85
C LYS A 167 -25.29 35.81 57.82
N GLU A 168 -24.69 35.52 58.96
CA GLU A 168 -23.40 34.82 59.08
C GLU A 168 -23.45 33.40 58.50
N THR A 169 -24.52 32.64 58.75
CA THR A 169 -24.70 31.31 58.14
C THR A 169 -24.86 31.40 56.62
N LEU A 170 -25.59 32.40 56.12
CA LEU A 170 -25.79 32.58 54.68
C LEU A 170 -24.48 33.01 53.99
N THR A 171 -23.72 33.94 54.57
CA THR A 171 -22.41 34.33 54.02
C THR A 171 -21.44 33.16 54.00
N ARG A 172 -21.45 32.32 55.04
CA ARG A 172 -20.65 31.09 55.08
C ARG A 172 -21.05 30.12 53.96
N GLN A 173 -22.35 29.85 53.77
CA GLN A 173 -22.83 28.97 52.69
C GLN A 173 -22.50 29.51 51.30
N VAL A 174 -22.61 30.82 51.09
CA VAL A 174 -22.22 31.46 49.83
C VAL A 174 -20.71 31.34 49.61
N GLY A 175 -19.91 31.53 50.66
CA GLY A 175 -18.45 31.34 50.62
C GLY A 175 -18.05 29.90 50.27
N GLU A 176 -18.64 28.90 50.94
CA GLU A 176 -18.41 27.48 50.65
C GLU A 176 -18.81 27.12 49.20
N ARG A 177 -19.93 27.66 48.70
CA ARG A 177 -20.35 27.44 47.30
C ARG A 177 -19.39 28.11 46.31
N GLN A 178 -18.92 29.32 46.60
CA GLN A 178 -17.94 29.98 45.74
C GLN A 178 -16.58 29.29 45.74
N ALA A 179 -16.15 28.73 46.87
CA ALA A 179 -14.93 27.92 46.96
C ALA A 179 -15.04 26.66 46.09
N LYS A 180 -16.15 25.93 46.17
CA LYS A 180 -16.41 24.76 45.30
C LYS A 180 -16.42 25.11 43.81
N ILE A 181 -17.05 26.22 43.43
CA ILE A 181 -17.05 26.67 42.03
C ILE A 181 -15.64 26.99 41.53
N ARG A 182 -14.73 27.45 42.42
CA ARG A 182 -13.33 27.69 42.04
C ARG A 182 -12.57 26.38 41.90
N GLU A 183 -12.73 25.46 42.84
CA GLU A 183 -12.13 24.13 42.80
C GLU A 183 -12.55 23.37 41.53
N GLU A 184 -13.86 23.34 41.21
CA GLU A 184 -14.37 22.73 39.97
C GLU A 184 -13.75 23.36 38.72
N ARG A 185 -13.54 24.69 38.71
CA ARG A 185 -12.89 25.38 37.57
C ARG A 185 -11.41 25.06 37.43
N ASP A 186 -10.71 24.92 38.56
CA ASP A 186 -9.30 24.58 38.57
C ASP A 186 -9.12 23.11 38.12
N GLU A 187 -9.99 22.19 38.58
CA GLU A 187 -10.05 20.81 38.11
C GLU A 187 -10.36 20.71 36.61
N ASP A 188 -11.36 21.46 36.11
CA ASP A 188 -11.68 21.54 34.68
C ASP A 188 -10.50 22.05 33.85
N TYR A 189 -9.75 23.03 34.39
CA TYR A 189 -8.57 23.59 33.73
C TYR A 189 -7.40 22.58 33.68
N GLU A 190 -7.16 21.86 34.78
CA GLU A 190 -6.18 20.77 34.82
C GLU A 190 -6.54 19.65 33.84
N TYR A 191 -7.81 19.25 33.81
CA TYR A 191 -8.30 18.24 32.87
C TYR A 191 -8.11 18.69 31.41
N PHE A 192 -8.43 19.95 31.10
CA PHE A 192 -8.20 20.53 29.77
C PHE A 192 -6.71 20.50 29.36
N LEU A 193 -5.81 20.80 30.30
CA LEU A 193 -4.36 20.71 30.05
C LEU A 193 -3.91 19.27 29.78
N GLN A 194 -4.44 18.29 30.53
CA GLN A 194 -4.14 16.87 30.30
C GLN A 194 -4.64 16.39 28.93
N GLU A 195 -5.84 16.80 28.51
CA GLU A 195 -6.35 16.49 27.16
C GLU A 195 -5.50 17.14 26.06
N GLN A 196 -5.08 18.39 26.23
CA GLN A 196 -4.17 19.07 25.30
C GLN A 196 -2.84 18.33 25.15
N ASP A 197 -2.25 17.86 26.25
CA ASP A 197 -1.00 17.12 26.22
C ASP A 197 -1.17 15.71 25.64
N ALA A 198 -2.29 15.05 25.92
CA ALA A 198 -2.64 13.77 25.30
C ALA A 198 -2.80 13.93 23.78
N LEU A 199 -3.47 14.99 23.33
CA LEU A 199 -3.64 15.31 21.91
C LEU A 199 -2.29 15.56 21.24
N LYS A 200 -1.41 16.36 21.84
CA LYS A 200 -0.05 16.61 21.32
C LYS A 200 0.80 15.34 21.25
N ARG A 201 0.68 14.42 22.22
CA ARG A 201 1.38 13.12 22.19
C ARG A 201 0.86 12.27 21.04
N TRP A 202 -0.45 12.20 20.87
CA TRP A 202 -1.08 11.47 19.78
C TRP A 202 -0.69 12.03 18.41
N GLU A 203 -0.67 13.36 18.24
CA GLU A 203 -0.22 14.02 17.00
C GLU A 203 1.23 13.68 16.66
N ARG A 204 2.12 13.62 17.67
CA ARG A 204 3.52 13.20 17.48
C ARG A 204 3.63 11.73 17.08
N GLU A 205 2.92 10.84 17.77
CA GLU A 205 2.91 9.41 17.43
C GLU A 205 2.38 9.16 16.02
N GLU A 206 1.35 9.90 15.60
CA GLU A 206 0.82 9.77 14.25
C GLU A 206 1.76 10.34 13.19
N ALA A 207 2.43 11.46 13.48
CA ALA A 207 3.49 11.99 12.62
C ALA A 207 4.67 11.00 12.48
N GLU A 208 5.08 10.35 13.57
CA GLU A 208 6.11 9.30 13.55
C GLU A 208 5.67 8.08 12.74
N LYS A 209 4.43 7.63 12.90
CA LYS A 209 3.87 6.53 12.08
C LYS A 209 3.88 6.88 10.59
N ARG A 210 3.49 8.10 10.21
CA ARG A 210 3.54 8.57 8.82
C ARG A 210 4.97 8.64 8.30
N ARG A 211 5.91 9.11 9.12
CA ARG A 211 7.33 9.14 8.78
C ARG A 211 7.89 7.73 8.57
N LEU A 212 7.59 6.79 9.45
CA LEU A 212 8.01 5.39 9.31
C LEU A 212 7.40 4.74 8.06
N GLN A 213 6.13 5.02 7.76
CA GLN A 213 5.49 4.56 6.52
C GLN A 213 6.19 5.12 5.28
N GLN A 214 6.54 6.41 5.28
CA GLN A 214 7.32 7.03 4.19
C GLN A 214 8.71 6.38 4.05
N GLU A 215 9.43 6.19 5.16
CA GLU A 215 10.73 5.53 5.16
C GLU A 215 10.65 4.08 4.62
N ILE A 216 9.58 3.34 4.95
CA ILE A 216 9.34 2.00 4.40
C ILE A 216 9.06 2.06 2.88
N ILE A 217 8.22 3.00 2.44
CA ILE A 217 7.91 3.19 1.02
C ILE A 217 9.18 3.54 0.24
N ASP A 218 10.02 4.42 0.77
CA ASP A 218 11.27 4.82 0.11
C ASP A 218 12.28 3.69 0.08
N LYS A 219 12.40 2.88 1.14
CA LYS A 219 13.19 1.63 1.11
C LYS A 219 12.69 0.68 0.03
N LEU A 220 11.38 0.45 -0.06
CA LEU A 220 10.78 -0.39 -1.10
C LEU A 220 11.02 0.15 -2.51
N ARG A 221 10.99 1.48 -2.70
CA ARG A 221 11.34 2.11 -3.99
C ARG A 221 12.80 1.88 -4.34
N VAL A 222 13.72 2.08 -3.40
CA VAL A 222 15.16 1.84 -3.60
C VAL A 222 15.43 0.37 -3.93
N ASP A 223 14.82 -0.57 -3.20
CA ASP A 223 15.00 -2.00 -3.44
C ASP A 223 14.42 -2.42 -4.80
N ARG A 224 13.25 -1.89 -5.18
CA ARG A 224 12.70 -2.10 -6.53
C ARG A 224 13.62 -1.55 -7.61
N GLN A 225 14.21 -0.37 -7.40
CA GLN A 225 15.17 0.21 -8.33
C GLN A 225 16.42 -0.68 -8.46
N LYS A 226 16.96 -1.18 -7.35
CA LYS A 226 18.08 -2.14 -7.34
C LYS A 226 17.75 -3.41 -8.12
N GLN A 227 16.56 -3.99 -7.91
CA GLN A 227 16.11 -5.17 -8.66
C GLN A 227 16.03 -4.90 -10.17
N LEU A 228 15.56 -3.72 -10.57
CA LEU A 228 15.53 -3.33 -11.98
C LEU A 228 16.94 -3.17 -12.55
N THR A 229 17.86 -2.49 -11.84
CA THR A 229 19.25 -2.34 -12.29
C THR A 229 19.99 -3.68 -12.35
N GLU A 230 19.77 -4.57 -11.38
CA GLU A 230 20.33 -5.93 -11.42
C GLU A 230 19.80 -6.73 -12.60
N ARG A 231 18.50 -6.61 -12.92
CA ARG A 231 17.91 -7.29 -14.07
C ARG A 231 18.48 -6.79 -15.39
N VAL A 232 18.72 -5.48 -15.51
CA VAL A 232 19.38 -4.88 -16.68
C VAL A 232 20.83 -5.36 -16.76
N ALA A 233 21.59 -5.29 -15.66
CA ALA A 233 22.98 -5.76 -15.63
C ALA A 233 23.11 -7.26 -15.99
N ARG A 234 22.21 -8.12 -15.49
CA ARG A 234 22.19 -9.55 -15.88
C ARG A 234 21.93 -9.75 -17.37
N LYS A 235 21.06 -8.93 -17.97
CA LYS A 235 20.81 -8.98 -19.42
C LYS A 235 22.02 -8.49 -20.19
N GLU A 236 22.67 -7.42 -19.76
CA GLU A 236 23.89 -6.90 -20.38
C GLU A 236 25.02 -7.92 -20.31
N ILE A 237 25.27 -8.54 -19.16
CA ILE A 237 26.24 -9.64 -19.01
C ILE A 237 25.89 -10.82 -19.92
N SER A 238 24.60 -11.19 -20.01
CA SER A 238 24.17 -12.27 -20.91
C SER A 238 24.34 -11.93 -22.39
N LEU A 239 24.14 -10.68 -22.79
CA LEU A 239 24.37 -10.25 -24.17
C LEU A 239 25.86 -10.17 -24.49
N GLU A 240 26.67 -9.68 -23.55
CA GLU A 240 28.11 -9.60 -23.70
C GLU A 240 28.76 -10.98 -23.78
N THR A 241 28.32 -11.94 -22.94
CA THR A 241 28.78 -13.34 -23.02
C THR A 241 28.41 -13.98 -24.36
N LYS A 242 27.17 -13.79 -24.85
CA LYS A 242 26.78 -14.24 -26.19
C LYS A 242 27.61 -13.62 -27.29
N ARG A 243 27.87 -12.31 -27.20
CA ARG A 243 28.72 -11.61 -28.16
C ARG A 243 30.14 -12.18 -28.17
N GLN A 244 30.73 -12.44 -27.00
CA GLN A 244 32.04 -13.07 -26.89
C GLN A 244 32.05 -14.51 -27.42
N GLU A 245 30.98 -15.28 -27.20
CA GLU A 245 30.81 -16.62 -27.78
C GLU A 245 30.70 -16.57 -29.31
N GLU A 246 29.92 -15.62 -29.85
CA GLU A 246 29.79 -15.38 -31.29
C GLU A 246 31.11 -14.93 -31.91
N GLU A 247 31.85 -14.03 -31.26
CA GLU A 247 33.18 -13.59 -31.70
C GLU A 247 34.19 -14.74 -31.70
N ARG A 248 34.15 -15.61 -30.68
CA ARG A 248 34.98 -16.83 -30.64
C ARG A 248 34.61 -17.83 -31.73
N ALA A 249 33.32 -18.06 -31.94
CA ALA A 249 32.83 -18.94 -33.00
C ALA A 249 33.21 -18.42 -34.39
N ALA A 250 33.07 -17.11 -34.62
CA ALA A 250 33.50 -16.46 -35.86
C ALA A 250 35.02 -16.56 -36.07
N ALA A 251 35.82 -16.41 -35.01
CA ALA A 251 37.26 -16.58 -35.08
C ALA A 251 37.68 -18.02 -35.40
N LEU A 252 36.99 -19.03 -34.82
CA LEU A 252 37.22 -20.43 -35.13
C LEU A 252 36.87 -20.74 -36.59
N LEU A 253 35.71 -20.28 -37.08
CA LEU A 253 35.30 -20.48 -38.47
C LEU A 253 36.25 -19.77 -39.44
N ALA A 254 36.72 -18.56 -39.10
CA ALA A 254 37.74 -17.87 -39.88
C ALA A 254 39.09 -18.61 -39.89
N TYR A 255 39.43 -19.33 -38.83
CA TYR A 255 40.63 -20.17 -38.78
C TYR A 255 40.43 -21.45 -39.61
N GLU A 256 39.31 -22.15 -39.46
CA GLU A 256 38.98 -23.35 -40.22
C GLU A 256 38.97 -23.08 -41.73
N THR A 257 38.31 -22.00 -42.16
CA THR A 257 38.30 -21.58 -43.57
C THR A 257 39.69 -21.27 -44.12
N LYS A 258 40.57 -20.65 -43.33
CA LYS A 258 41.98 -20.46 -43.71
C LYS A 258 42.72 -21.78 -43.88
N VAL A 259 42.55 -22.71 -42.95
CA VAL A 259 43.17 -24.04 -43.01
C VAL A 259 42.65 -24.84 -44.20
N GLU A 260 41.36 -24.77 -44.50
CA GLU A 260 40.78 -25.40 -45.70
C GLU A 260 41.36 -24.79 -46.98
N PHE A 261 41.47 -23.46 -47.04
CA PHE A 261 42.08 -22.78 -48.18
C PHE A 261 43.55 -23.16 -48.37
N GLU A 262 44.32 -23.27 -47.28
CA GLU A 262 45.72 -23.75 -47.32
C GLU A 262 45.80 -25.19 -47.84
N LYS A 263 44.92 -26.09 -47.36
CA LYS A 263 44.84 -27.47 -47.87
C LYS A 263 44.48 -27.53 -49.35
N GLU A 264 43.55 -26.68 -49.82
CA GLU A 264 43.21 -26.59 -51.24
C GLU A 264 44.38 -26.07 -52.08
N LEU A 265 45.13 -25.08 -51.58
CA LEU A 265 46.32 -24.57 -52.25
C LEU A 265 47.41 -25.65 -52.33
N GLU A 266 47.65 -26.39 -51.26
CA GLU A 266 48.57 -27.53 -51.25
C GLU A 266 48.13 -28.63 -52.23
N ALA A 267 46.84 -28.96 -52.26
CA ALA A 267 46.30 -29.94 -53.21
C ALA A 267 46.47 -29.46 -54.66
N ARG A 268 46.23 -28.18 -54.94
CA ARG A 268 46.49 -27.59 -56.27
C ARG A 268 47.98 -27.60 -56.61
N ALA A 269 48.86 -27.34 -55.66
CA ALA A 269 50.31 -27.41 -55.86
C ALA A 269 50.75 -28.86 -56.18
N LYS A 270 50.28 -29.84 -55.40
CA LYS A 270 50.52 -31.27 -55.65
C LYS A 270 50.00 -31.71 -57.01
N ALA A 271 48.79 -31.29 -57.40
CA ALA A 271 48.22 -31.58 -58.71
C ALA A 271 49.06 -30.97 -59.85
N LYS A 272 49.57 -29.74 -59.68
CA LYS A 272 50.49 -29.12 -60.65
C LYS A 272 51.81 -29.88 -60.78
N LEU A 273 52.39 -30.34 -59.67
CA LEU A 273 53.61 -31.16 -59.70
C LEU A 273 53.35 -32.50 -60.38
N ALA A 274 52.29 -33.21 -60.02
CA ALA A 274 51.88 -34.46 -60.66
C ALA A 274 51.62 -34.29 -62.17
N SER A 275 51.01 -33.18 -62.59
CA SER A 275 50.83 -32.86 -64.01
C SER A 275 52.16 -32.64 -64.74
N LYS A 276 53.15 -31.99 -64.09
CA LYS A 276 54.49 -31.82 -64.68
C LYS A 276 55.22 -33.16 -64.80
N GLU A 277 55.15 -33.99 -63.75
CA GLU A 277 55.72 -35.34 -63.76
C GLU A 277 55.09 -36.20 -64.86
N PHE A 278 53.77 -36.13 -65.03
CA PHE A 278 53.08 -36.82 -66.11
C PHE A 278 53.52 -36.37 -67.50
N ILE A 279 53.74 -35.06 -67.70
CA ILE A 279 54.27 -34.54 -68.98
C ILE A 279 55.68 -35.07 -69.24
N LEU A 280 56.58 -35.04 -68.23
CA LEU A 280 57.92 -35.60 -68.34
C LEU A 280 57.91 -37.11 -68.61
N GLN A 281 57.01 -37.86 -67.95
CA GLN A 281 56.79 -39.28 -68.23
C GLN A 281 56.26 -39.50 -69.66
N ASN A 282 55.43 -38.60 -70.19
CA ASN A 282 54.96 -38.67 -71.56
C ASN A 282 56.09 -38.44 -72.57
N GLU A 283 56.96 -37.46 -72.30
CA GLU A 283 58.14 -37.14 -73.12
C GLU A 283 59.16 -38.30 -73.13
N THR A 284 59.46 -38.86 -71.96
CA THR A 284 60.31 -40.06 -71.86
C THR A 284 59.69 -41.28 -72.54
N ASN A 285 58.38 -41.49 -72.42
CA ASN A 285 57.70 -42.55 -73.18
C ASN A 285 57.75 -42.32 -74.69
N LYS A 286 57.65 -41.06 -75.15
CA LYS A 286 57.83 -40.71 -76.57
C LYS A 286 59.26 -40.99 -77.04
N SER A 287 60.27 -40.64 -76.26
CA SER A 287 61.67 -40.92 -76.61
C SER A 287 61.95 -42.43 -76.66
N ILE A 288 61.47 -43.19 -75.67
CA ILE A 288 61.58 -44.66 -75.68
C ILE A 288 60.91 -45.27 -76.91
N ARG A 289 59.72 -44.77 -77.30
CA ARG A 289 59.05 -45.25 -78.52
C ARG A 289 59.83 -44.88 -79.78
N ALA A 290 60.42 -43.69 -79.85
CA ALA A 290 61.26 -43.29 -80.98
C ALA A 290 62.52 -44.17 -81.07
N GLU A 291 63.21 -44.40 -79.95
CA GLU A 291 64.37 -45.30 -79.88
C GLU A 291 64.01 -46.74 -80.26
N ARG A 292 62.86 -47.26 -79.81
CA ARG A 292 62.38 -48.59 -80.24
C ARG A 292 62.16 -48.65 -81.74
N LYS A 293 61.52 -47.63 -82.34
CA LYS A 293 61.34 -47.57 -83.80
C LYS A 293 62.66 -47.52 -84.56
N ILE A 294 63.65 -46.80 -84.04
CA ILE A 294 64.99 -46.75 -84.65
C ILE A 294 65.63 -48.14 -84.58
N LYS A 295 65.58 -48.80 -83.42
CA LYS A 295 66.10 -50.17 -83.25
C LYS A 295 65.38 -51.18 -84.14
N GLU A 296 64.05 -51.13 -84.22
CA GLU A 296 63.25 -51.95 -85.13
C GLU A 296 63.67 -51.70 -86.60
N ALA A 297 63.87 -50.45 -87.00
CA ALA A 297 64.35 -50.14 -88.35
C ALA A 297 65.79 -50.62 -88.62
N GLU A 298 66.68 -50.57 -87.62
CA GLU A 298 68.03 -51.11 -87.70
C GLU A 298 68.02 -52.64 -87.79
N GLU A 299 67.20 -53.31 -87.00
CA GLU A 299 66.99 -54.76 -87.04
C GLU A 299 66.39 -55.18 -88.38
N ASP A 300 65.36 -54.49 -88.87
CA ASP A 300 64.79 -54.72 -90.20
C ASP A 300 65.82 -54.51 -91.31
N ALA A 301 66.67 -53.47 -91.20
CA ALA A 301 67.74 -53.25 -92.16
C ALA A 301 68.78 -54.39 -92.12
N ARG A 302 69.11 -54.91 -90.94
CA ARG A 302 69.97 -56.09 -90.78
C ARG A 302 69.32 -57.33 -91.40
N TYR A 303 68.06 -57.60 -91.08
CA TYR A 303 67.32 -58.71 -91.67
C TYR A 303 67.24 -58.60 -93.19
N ARG A 304 67.02 -57.40 -93.76
CA ARG A 304 67.03 -57.20 -95.22
C ARG A 304 68.41 -57.49 -95.82
N ARG A 305 69.49 -57.10 -95.16
CA ARG A 305 70.86 -57.42 -95.59
C ARG A 305 71.12 -58.92 -95.54
N GLU A 306 70.87 -59.56 -94.41
CA GLU A 306 71.03 -61.01 -94.24
C GLU A 306 70.18 -61.79 -95.25
N TRP A 307 68.95 -61.34 -95.49
CA TRP A 307 68.06 -61.92 -96.49
C TRP A 307 68.57 -61.70 -97.91
N SER A 308 69.07 -60.50 -98.23
CA SER A 308 69.69 -60.23 -99.54
C SER A 308 70.95 -61.08 -99.75
N GLU A 309 71.77 -61.28 -98.73
CA GLU A 309 72.93 -62.18 -98.79
C GLU A 309 72.52 -63.64 -98.94
N GLN A 310 71.42 -64.05 -98.30
CA GLN A 310 70.85 -65.39 -98.49
C GLN A 310 70.30 -65.56 -99.90
N LEU A 311 69.59 -64.56 -100.45
CA LEU A 311 69.13 -64.56 -101.83
C LEU A 311 70.30 -64.59 -102.81
N ASP A 312 71.34 -63.79 -102.61
CA ASP A 312 72.55 -63.83 -103.43
C ASP A 312 73.24 -65.20 -103.37
N LYS A 313 73.28 -65.84 -102.19
CA LYS A 313 73.77 -67.23 -102.06
C LYS A 313 72.86 -68.21 -102.79
N GLN A 314 71.55 -68.04 -102.71
CA GLN A 314 70.59 -68.86 -103.45
C GLN A 314 70.68 -68.63 -104.96
N GLU A 315 70.92 -67.41 -105.42
CA GLU A 315 71.13 -67.09 -106.82
C GLU A 315 72.47 -67.63 -107.33
N ARG A 316 73.54 -67.52 -106.54
CA ARG A 316 74.83 -68.16 -106.87
C ARG A 316 74.68 -69.67 -106.96
N THR A 317 74.08 -70.31 -105.96
CA THR A 317 73.84 -71.76 -105.99
C THR A 317 72.88 -72.16 -107.10
N ARG A 318 71.82 -71.38 -107.37
CA ARG A 318 70.92 -71.58 -108.51
C ARG A 318 71.68 -71.43 -109.82
N ASN A 319 72.53 -70.43 -109.98
CA ASN A 319 73.32 -70.21 -111.19
C ASN A 319 74.35 -71.32 -111.38
N GLU A 320 75.01 -71.76 -110.32
CA GLU A 320 75.90 -72.94 -110.33
C GLU A 320 75.12 -74.21 -110.68
N LEU A 321 73.91 -74.39 -110.13
CA LEU A 321 73.03 -75.52 -110.45
C LEU A 321 72.50 -75.43 -111.88
N VAL A 322 72.15 -74.25 -112.38
CA VAL A 322 71.72 -74.02 -113.77
C VAL A 322 72.88 -74.26 -114.70
N GLU A 323 74.09 -73.80 -114.38
CA GLU A 323 75.30 -74.12 -115.13
C GLU A 323 75.60 -75.62 -115.11
N ARG A 324 75.52 -76.27 -113.94
CA ARG A 324 75.71 -77.71 -113.80
C ARG A 324 74.63 -78.47 -114.57
N THR A 325 73.38 -78.05 -114.48
CA THR A 325 72.25 -78.64 -115.22
C THR A 325 72.40 -78.38 -116.70
N ARG A 326 72.90 -77.23 -117.13
CA ARG A 326 73.20 -76.93 -118.53
C ARG A 326 74.38 -77.78 -119.01
N ARG A 327 75.40 -78.01 -118.19
CA ARG A 327 76.48 -78.96 -118.49
C ARG A 327 75.96 -80.39 -118.57
N ILE A 328 75.06 -80.79 -117.67
CA ILE A 328 74.41 -82.11 -117.68
C ILE A 328 73.44 -82.24 -118.85
N GLN A 329 72.65 -81.23 -119.20
CA GLN A 329 71.73 -81.21 -120.33
C GLN A 329 72.50 -81.14 -121.64
N ASN A 330 73.62 -80.44 -121.71
CA ASN A 330 74.53 -80.51 -122.84
C ASN A 330 75.10 -81.93 -122.95
N ALA A 331 75.61 -82.50 -121.86
CA ALA A 331 76.10 -83.89 -121.84
C ALA A 331 75.00 -84.94 -122.08
N GLN A 332 73.77 -84.69 -121.62
CA GLN A 332 72.61 -85.55 -121.79
C GLN A 332 71.97 -85.36 -123.15
N SER A 333 72.04 -84.19 -123.77
CA SER A 333 71.63 -83.99 -125.16
C SER A 333 72.66 -84.57 -126.11
N GLU A 334 73.94 -84.47 -125.81
CA GLU A 334 75.02 -85.22 -126.48
C GLU A 334 74.83 -86.73 -126.31
N ARG A 335 74.51 -87.22 -125.09
CA ARG A 335 74.19 -88.62 -124.84
C ARG A 335 72.84 -89.06 -125.43
N ALA A 336 71.80 -88.24 -125.40
CA ALA A 336 70.48 -88.55 -125.94
C ALA A 336 70.51 -88.55 -127.47
N LYS A 337 71.30 -87.68 -128.10
CA LYS A 337 71.66 -87.80 -129.53
C LYS A 337 72.40 -89.10 -129.84
N ALA A 338 73.05 -89.71 -128.84
CA ALA A 338 73.79 -90.96 -128.96
C ALA A 338 73.04 -92.21 -128.43
N LEU A 339 71.82 -92.07 -127.87
CA LEU A 339 71.05 -93.19 -127.28
C LEU A 339 69.69 -93.41 -127.97
N PRO A 340 69.28 -94.66 -128.25
CA PRO A 340 67.98 -94.97 -128.85
C PRO A 340 66.80 -94.79 -127.87
N GLU A 341 65.64 -94.41 -128.41
CA GLU A 341 64.41 -93.85 -127.77
C GLU A 341 63.74 -94.59 -126.60
N SER A 342 64.19 -95.78 -126.18
CA SER A 342 63.41 -96.68 -125.32
C SER A 342 63.51 -96.48 -123.79
N LYS A 343 64.25 -95.48 -123.27
CA LYS A 343 64.64 -95.40 -121.83
C LYS A 343 64.23 -94.14 -121.06
N THR A 344 63.28 -93.34 -121.52
CA THR A 344 63.13 -91.93 -121.11
C THR A 344 62.15 -91.61 -119.95
N TRP A 345 61.40 -92.57 -119.37
CA TRP A 345 60.32 -92.24 -118.40
C TRP A 345 60.38 -93.06 -117.08
N MET A 346 60.12 -92.42 -115.92
CA MET A 346 60.20 -92.99 -114.55
C MET A 346 58.79 -93.15 -113.91
N ASP A 347 58.65 -94.12 -112.98
CA ASP A 347 57.38 -94.74 -112.56
C ASP A 347 56.57 -93.95 -111.48
N PRO A 348 55.26 -93.65 -111.69
CA PRO A 348 54.40 -92.86 -110.80
C PRO A 348 54.16 -93.34 -109.36
N ALA A 349 54.41 -94.62 -109.03
CA ALA A 349 54.06 -95.19 -107.71
C ALA A 349 54.83 -94.60 -106.51
N LEU A 350 55.94 -93.92 -106.75
CA LEU A 350 56.76 -93.30 -105.70
C LEU A 350 56.15 -91.99 -105.16
N ILE A 351 55.34 -91.30 -105.96
CA ILE A 351 54.79 -89.96 -105.67
C ILE A 351 53.70 -90.04 -104.59
N GLU A 352 52.90 -91.10 -104.60
CA GLU A 352 51.75 -91.25 -103.69
C GLU A 352 52.15 -91.51 -102.23
N ARG A 353 53.34 -92.07 -101.97
CA ARG A 353 53.81 -92.34 -100.59
C ARG A 353 54.12 -91.05 -99.83
N TYR A 354 54.70 -90.06 -100.51
CA TYR A 354 55.05 -88.77 -99.90
C TYR A 354 53.84 -87.91 -99.54
N TYR A 355 52.72 -88.08 -100.24
CA TYR A 355 51.47 -87.35 -99.93
C TYR A 355 50.85 -87.83 -98.60
N LYS A 356 50.82 -89.14 -98.37
CA LYS A 356 50.21 -89.73 -97.17
C LYS A 356 50.93 -89.36 -95.88
N GLU A 357 52.25 -89.20 -95.93
CA GLU A 357 53.06 -88.85 -94.75
C GLU A 357 52.81 -87.41 -94.28
N LYS A 358 52.40 -86.51 -95.19
CA LYS A 358 52.12 -85.10 -94.88
C LYS A 358 50.74 -84.87 -94.24
N GLU A 359 49.75 -85.70 -94.55
CA GLU A 359 48.41 -85.58 -93.94
C GLU A 359 48.45 -85.96 -92.45
N ALA A 360 49.15 -87.05 -92.10
CA ALA A 360 49.27 -87.51 -90.72
C ALA A 360 49.90 -86.47 -89.76
N GLN A 361 50.78 -85.60 -90.27
CA GLN A 361 51.39 -84.54 -89.46
C GLN A 361 50.41 -83.41 -89.12
N LYS A 362 49.45 -83.10 -89.99
CA LYS A 362 48.47 -82.03 -89.75
C LYS A 362 47.45 -82.42 -88.69
N ASP A 363 46.99 -83.66 -88.71
CA ASP A 363 46.02 -84.17 -87.74
C ASP A 363 46.54 -84.10 -86.29
N LEU A 364 47.85 -84.31 -86.11
CA LEU A 364 48.49 -84.27 -84.79
C LEU A 364 48.62 -82.84 -84.24
N GLU A 365 48.75 -81.83 -85.10
CA GLU A 365 48.77 -80.43 -84.69
C GLU A 365 47.39 -79.91 -84.28
N GLU A 366 46.33 -80.34 -84.98
CA GLU A 366 44.96 -79.96 -84.64
C GLU A 366 44.53 -80.47 -83.27
N GLN A 367 44.90 -81.70 -82.91
CA GLN A 367 44.62 -82.26 -81.58
C GLN A 367 45.26 -81.44 -80.44
N ARG A 368 46.48 -80.94 -80.64
CA ARG A 368 47.17 -80.09 -79.65
C ARG A 368 46.48 -78.74 -79.45
N LYS A 369 45.91 -78.16 -80.51
CA LYS A 369 45.15 -76.88 -80.42
C LYS A 369 43.86 -77.05 -79.63
N VAL A 370 43.12 -78.14 -79.89
CA VAL A 370 41.86 -78.43 -79.20
C VAL A 370 42.08 -78.63 -77.69
N GLN A 371 43.18 -79.27 -77.28
CA GLN A 371 43.50 -79.45 -75.86
C GLN A 371 43.78 -78.11 -75.15
N ARG A 372 44.59 -77.22 -75.75
CA ARG A 372 44.89 -75.90 -75.15
C ARG A 372 43.64 -75.05 -74.88
N VAL A 373 42.71 -75.03 -75.84
CA VAL A 373 41.46 -74.26 -75.69
C VAL A 373 40.61 -74.80 -74.53
N LYS A 374 40.60 -76.13 -74.32
CA LYS A 374 39.88 -76.74 -73.20
C LYS A 374 40.49 -76.35 -71.85
N ASP A 375 41.82 -76.34 -71.75
CA ASP A 375 42.53 -75.97 -70.52
C ASP A 375 42.33 -74.49 -70.16
N GLU A 376 42.38 -73.60 -71.16
CA GLU A 376 42.12 -72.17 -70.98
C GLU A 376 40.67 -71.88 -70.54
N ALA A 377 39.69 -72.59 -71.13
CA ALA A 377 38.30 -72.49 -70.72
C ALA A 377 38.06 -72.96 -69.26
N GLN A 378 38.78 -74.00 -68.81
CA GLN A 378 38.72 -74.45 -67.42
C GLN A 378 39.40 -73.48 -66.44
N ALA A 379 40.49 -72.84 -66.85
CA ALA A 379 41.16 -71.85 -66.01
C ALA A 379 40.31 -70.58 -65.81
N THR A 380 39.67 -70.11 -66.89
CA THR A 380 38.80 -68.92 -66.84
C THR A 380 37.54 -69.15 -66.02
N THR A 381 36.91 -70.31 -66.13
CA THR A 381 35.73 -70.66 -65.31
C THR A 381 36.05 -70.70 -63.81
N LYS A 382 37.15 -71.36 -63.41
CA LYS A 382 37.62 -71.36 -62.02
C LYS A 382 37.91 -69.96 -61.49
N TYR A 383 38.50 -69.10 -62.30
CA TYR A 383 38.80 -67.72 -61.91
C TYR A 383 37.52 -66.87 -61.71
N LEU A 384 36.51 -67.04 -62.58
CA LEU A 384 35.22 -66.35 -62.44
C LEU A 384 34.45 -66.81 -61.21
N ASP A 385 34.48 -68.10 -60.89
CA ASP A 385 33.85 -68.62 -59.67
C ASP A 385 34.53 -68.09 -58.41
N PHE A 386 35.86 -67.99 -58.40
CA PHE A 386 36.61 -67.35 -57.31
C PHE A 386 36.22 -65.86 -57.12
N GLN A 387 36.06 -65.11 -58.22
CA GLN A 387 35.59 -63.71 -58.14
C GLN A 387 34.16 -63.60 -57.58
N ARG A 388 33.27 -64.53 -57.95
CA ARG A 388 31.90 -64.57 -57.42
C ARG A 388 31.87 -64.86 -55.93
N GLU A 389 32.72 -65.77 -55.44
CA GLU A 389 32.83 -66.06 -54.01
C GLU A 389 33.38 -64.88 -53.21
N LEU A 390 34.40 -64.18 -53.73
CA LEU A 390 34.91 -62.96 -53.11
C LEU A 390 33.84 -61.85 -53.04
N SER A 391 33.08 -61.66 -54.13
CA SER A 391 32.00 -60.68 -54.17
C SER A 391 30.87 -61.02 -53.19
N LYS A 392 30.48 -62.30 -53.09
CA LYS A 392 29.49 -62.76 -52.09
C LYS A 392 29.97 -62.53 -50.66
N LYS A 393 31.22 -62.87 -50.34
CA LYS A 393 31.80 -62.63 -49.00
C LYS A 393 31.82 -61.14 -48.63
N ALA A 394 32.15 -60.26 -49.58
CA ALA A 394 32.12 -58.82 -49.36
C ALA A 394 30.69 -58.31 -49.11
N GLN A 395 29.69 -58.82 -49.85
CA GLN A 395 28.28 -58.46 -49.62
C GLN A 395 27.75 -58.99 -48.27
N GLU A 396 28.15 -60.18 -47.86
CA GLU A 396 27.79 -60.75 -46.55
C GLU A 396 28.39 -59.92 -45.42
N GLN A 397 29.66 -59.50 -45.53
CA GLN A 397 30.29 -58.60 -44.55
C GLN A 397 29.57 -57.25 -44.45
N GLN A 398 29.21 -56.63 -45.59
CA GLN A 398 28.44 -55.39 -45.59
C GLN A 398 27.07 -55.56 -44.91
N LYS A 399 26.36 -56.66 -45.19
CA LYS A 399 25.08 -56.96 -44.53
C LYS A 399 25.23 -57.17 -43.03
N GLU A 400 26.31 -57.81 -42.58
CA GLU A 400 26.60 -57.99 -41.15
C GLU A 400 26.92 -56.66 -40.47
N GLU A 401 27.69 -55.78 -41.11
CA GLU A 401 27.99 -54.44 -40.61
C GLU A 401 26.75 -53.55 -40.53
N GLU A 402 25.90 -53.59 -41.57
CA GLU A 402 24.61 -52.90 -41.59
C GLU A 402 23.66 -53.43 -40.51
N ALA A 403 23.62 -54.75 -40.30
CA ALA A 403 22.82 -55.36 -39.24
C ALA A 403 23.29 -54.93 -37.84
N ARG A 404 24.62 -54.91 -37.60
CA ARG A 404 25.21 -54.40 -36.35
C ARG A 404 24.90 -52.92 -36.16
N HIS A 405 25.02 -52.12 -37.22
CA HIS A 405 24.69 -50.70 -37.15
C HIS A 405 23.20 -50.49 -36.84
N ALA A 406 22.31 -51.20 -37.51
CA ALA A 406 20.87 -51.16 -37.25
C ALA A 406 20.53 -51.57 -35.81
N GLU A 407 21.21 -52.57 -35.25
CA GLU A 407 21.03 -52.99 -33.86
C GLU A 407 21.49 -51.90 -32.87
N THR A 408 22.64 -51.27 -33.10
CA THR A 408 23.09 -50.14 -32.26
C THR A 408 22.15 -48.94 -32.32
N VAL A 409 21.58 -48.65 -33.51
CA VAL A 409 20.58 -47.58 -33.66
C VAL A 409 19.30 -47.93 -32.92
N ARG A 410 18.82 -49.19 -33.01
CA ARG A 410 17.66 -49.67 -32.23
C ARG A 410 17.89 -49.54 -30.73
N GLN A 411 19.07 -49.90 -30.24
CA GLN A 411 19.42 -49.74 -28.83
C GLN A 411 19.38 -48.26 -28.40
N LYS A 412 19.98 -47.36 -29.20
CA LYS A 412 19.93 -45.91 -28.93
C LYS A 412 18.51 -45.34 -28.94
N VAL A 413 17.65 -45.81 -29.84
CA VAL A 413 16.23 -45.39 -29.87
C VAL A 413 15.51 -45.86 -28.61
N VAL A 414 15.67 -47.12 -28.22
CA VAL A 414 15.06 -47.66 -26.99
C VAL A 414 15.57 -46.96 -25.73
N GLU A 415 16.87 -46.65 -25.67
CA GLU A 415 17.45 -45.86 -24.58
C GLU A 415 16.92 -44.42 -24.56
N GLY A 416 16.79 -43.79 -25.73
CA GLY A 416 16.19 -42.47 -25.89
C GLY A 416 14.72 -42.42 -25.45
N GLU A 417 13.92 -43.42 -25.85
CA GLU A 417 12.51 -43.56 -25.43
C GLU A 417 12.39 -43.79 -23.92
N LYS A 418 13.25 -44.62 -23.33
CA LYS A 418 13.30 -44.81 -21.86
C LYS A 418 13.68 -43.51 -21.14
N ALA A 419 14.65 -42.76 -21.65
CA ALA A 419 15.04 -41.48 -21.08
C ALA A 419 13.89 -40.44 -21.16
N GLU A 420 13.18 -40.39 -22.29
CA GLU A 420 12.03 -39.51 -22.45
C GLU A 420 10.85 -39.91 -21.55
N ALA A 421 10.56 -41.20 -21.45
CA ALA A 421 9.53 -41.74 -20.56
C ALA A 421 9.85 -41.40 -19.09
N ASN A 422 11.10 -41.54 -18.66
CA ASN A 422 11.56 -41.16 -17.33
C ASN A 422 11.42 -39.65 -17.09
N ARG A 423 11.73 -38.81 -18.09
CA ARG A 423 11.55 -37.35 -17.99
C ARG A 423 10.07 -36.99 -17.80
N ARG A 424 9.18 -37.59 -18.61
CA ARG A 424 7.72 -37.40 -18.50
C ARG A 424 7.18 -37.91 -17.17
N ALA A 425 7.67 -39.05 -16.67
CA ALA A 425 7.30 -39.58 -15.35
C ALA A 425 7.73 -38.62 -14.23
N ALA A 426 8.97 -38.11 -14.26
CA ALA A 426 9.46 -37.15 -13.28
C ALA A 426 8.69 -35.82 -13.31
N GLU A 427 8.25 -35.37 -14.49
CA GLU A 427 7.38 -34.19 -14.62
C GLU A 427 5.98 -34.45 -14.04
N ARG A 428 5.41 -35.65 -14.23
CA ARG A 428 4.14 -36.05 -13.59
C ARG A 428 4.28 -36.10 -12.07
N ASP A 429 5.33 -36.71 -11.55
CA ASP A 429 5.60 -36.78 -10.11
C ASP A 429 5.73 -35.38 -9.49
N LYS A 430 6.39 -34.43 -10.19
CA LYS A 430 6.44 -33.03 -9.75
C LYS A 430 5.06 -32.39 -9.70
N LYS A 431 4.23 -32.61 -10.73
CA LYS A 431 2.85 -32.10 -10.77
C LYS A 431 1.99 -32.71 -9.66
N ASP A 432 2.14 -34.00 -9.39
CA ASP A 432 1.39 -34.69 -8.35
C ASP A 432 1.83 -34.25 -6.95
N ARG A 433 3.13 -34.03 -6.73
CA ARG A 433 3.65 -33.41 -5.49
C ARG A 433 3.08 -32.00 -5.30
N PHE A 434 3.14 -31.18 -6.33
CA PHE A 434 2.57 -29.82 -6.28
C PHE A 434 1.07 -29.83 -6.00
N ARG A 435 0.32 -30.76 -6.62
CA ARG A 435 -1.11 -30.94 -6.37
C ARG A 435 -1.39 -31.32 -4.91
N LYS A 436 -0.62 -32.26 -4.35
CA LYS A 436 -0.72 -32.64 -2.94
C LYS A 436 -0.40 -31.48 -2.01
N ASP A 437 0.64 -30.70 -2.29
CA ASP A 437 0.99 -29.52 -1.49
C ASP A 437 -0.14 -28.48 -1.53
N LEU A 438 -0.74 -28.26 -2.70
CA LEU A 438 -1.87 -27.34 -2.87
C LEU A 438 -3.12 -27.84 -2.14
N GLU A 439 -3.37 -29.15 -2.15
CA GLU A 439 -4.45 -29.78 -1.39
C GLU A 439 -4.23 -29.62 0.13
N VAL A 440 -3.01 -29.80 0.63
CA VAL A 440 -2.65 -29.54 2.03
C VAL A 440 -2.86 -28.07 2.39
N GLN A 441 -2.46 -27.14 1.52
CA GLN A 441 -2.72 -25.71 1.71
C GLN A 441 -4.22 -25.40 1.73
N MET A 442 -5.00 -26.01 0.85
CA MET A 442 -6.46 -25.85 0.83
C MET A 442 -7.11 -26.41 2.09
N GLN A 443 -6.70 -27.59 2.55
CA GLN A 443 -7.18 -28.17 3.81
C GLN A 443 -6.80 -27.30 5.00
N THR A 444 -5.57 -26.78 5.04
CA THR A 444 -5.10 -25.87 6.10
C THR A 444 -5.88 -24.56 6.09
N ASN A 445 -6.10 -23.98 4.90
CA ASN A 445 -6.91 -22.77 4.73
C ASN A 445 -8.39 -23.01 5.07
N ALA A 446 -8.96 -24.16 4.71
CA ALA A 446 -10.32 -24.53 5.07
C ALA A 446 -10.47 -24.73 6.58
N TYR A 447 -9.52 -25.40 7.21
CA TYR A 447 -9.44 -25.55 8.67
C TYR A 447 -9.32 -24.19 9.37
N ASN A 448 -8.45 -23.30 8.88
CA ASN A 448 -8.30 -21.93 9.39
C ASN A 448 -9.51 -21.03 9.11
N ARG A 449 -10.32 -21.34 8.09
CA ARG A 449 -11.61 -20.66 7.84
C ARG A 449 -12.71 -21.14 8.77
N LEU A 450 -12.77 -22.44 9.03
CA LEU A 450 -13.73 -23.06 9.97
C LEU A 450 -13.44 -22.69 11.42
N ARG A 451 -12.15 -22.55 11.75
CA ARG A 451 -11.67 -22.09 13.04
C ARG A 451 -10.76 -20.91 12.73
N ALA A 452 -11.26 -19.69 12.82
CA ALA A 452 -10.39 -18.53 12.94
C ALA A 452 -9.86 -18.56 14.39
N PRO A 453 -8.64 -19.06 14.67
CA PRO A 453 -8.10 -18.91 16.00
C PRO A 453 -8.00 -17.42 16.26
N MET A 454 -8.53 -17.01 17.40
CA MET A 454 -8.40 -15.65 17.90
C MET A 454 -6.94 -15.20 17.75
N THR A 455 -6.72 -14.05 17.11
CA THR A 455 -5.37 -13.54 16.83
C THR A 455 -4.61 -13.32 18.14
N GLU A 456 -3.27 -13.31 18.14
CA GLU A 456 -2.50 -13.15 19.39
C GLU A 456 -2.85 -11.86 20.13
N VAL A 457 -3.21 -10.81 19.40
CA VAL A 457 -3.68 -9.52 19.94
C VAL A 457 -5.05 -9.67 20.62
N GLU A 458 -6.00 -10.31 19.95
CA GLU A 458 -7.33 -10.57 20.53
C GLU A 458 -7.26 -11.55 21.70
N LYS A 459 -6.36 -12.56 21.67
CA LYS A 459 -6.06 -13.43 22.82
C LYS A 459 -5.46 -12.65 23.98
N GLY A 460 -4.66 -11.61 23.69
CA GLY A 460 -4.14 -10.67 24.69
C GLY A 460 -5.26 -9.88 25.37
N PHE A 461 -6.15 -9.28 24.58
CA PHE A 461 -7.34 -8.57 25.11
C PHE A 461 -8.26 -9.49 25.91
N ASN A 462 -8.51 -10.70 25.40
CA ASN A 462 -9.40 -11.68 26.01
C ASN A 462 -8.71 -12.57 27.04
N LYS A 463 -7.46 -12.32 27.42
CA LYS A 463 -6.66 -13.20 28.29
C LYS A 463 -7.34 -13.49 29.62
N LYS A 464 -7.91 -12.47 30.27
CA LYS A 464 -8.64 -12.61 31.54
C LYS A 464 -9.95 -13.40 31.39
N LEU A 465 -10.69 -13.14 30.31
CA LEU A 465 -11.93 -13.86 30.00
C LEU A 465 -11.65 -15.33 29.67
N LEU A 466 -10.62 -15.60 28.86
CA LEU A 466 -10.16 -16.94 28.51
C LEU A 466 -9.65 -17.71 29.72
N SER A 467 -8.96 -17.07 30.67
CA SER A 467 -8.58 -17.73 31.92
C SER A 467 -9.79 -18.10 32.77
N SER A 468 -10.80 -17.22 32.87
CA SER A 468 -12.02 -17.51 33.62
C SER A 468 -12.89 -18.59 32.94
N VAL A 469 -12.97 -18.60 31.61
CA VAL A 469 -13.66 -19.66 30.83
C VAL A 469 -12.92 -21.00 30.93
N SER A 470 -11.58 -21.00 30.89
CA SER A 470 -10.77 -22.20 31.10
C SER A 470 -10.91 -22.74 32.52
N ASN A 471 -10.94 -21.86 33.53
CA ASN A 471 -11.18 -22.21 34.93
C ASN A 471 -12.59 -22.80 35.12
N TRP A 472 -13.60 -22.21 34.48
CA TRP A 472 -14.98 -22.72 34.49
C TRP A 472 -15.08 -24.11 33.83
N GLY A 473 -14.43 -24.32 32.68
CA GLY A 473 -14.40 -25.62 32.00
C GLY A 473 -13.68 -26.73 32.80
N GLN A 474 -12.77 -26.38 33.71
CA GLN A 474 -12.06 -27.33 34.58
C GLN A 474 -12.70 -27.55 35.94
N LYS A 475 -13.37 -26.54 36.52
CA LYS A 475 -13.92 -26.61 37.90
C LYS A 475 -15.45 -26.58 37.98
N GLY A 476 -16.15 -26.30 36.88
CA GLY A 476 -17.62 -26.14 36.87
C GLY A 476 -18.13 -24.85 37.51
N ASP A 477 -17.28 -24.13 38.25
CA ASP A 477 -17.63 -22.90 38.96
C ASP A 477 -17.25 -21.65 38.16
N ILE A 478 -18.18 -20.70 38.06
CA ILE A 478 -17.96 -19.40 37.42
C ILE A 478 -17.11 -18.55 38.35
N ASP A 479 -16.02 -17.99 37.83
CA ASP A 479 -15.07 -17.16 38.56
C ASP A 479 -15.79 -16.05 39.35
N ALA A 480 -15.56 -15.98 40.68
CA ALA A 480 -16.33 -15.11 41.58
C ALA A 480 -16.22 -13.62 41.22
N ASP A 481 -15.10 -13.22 40.62
CA ASP A 481 -14.87 -11.86 40.15
C ASP A 481 -15.67 -11.52 38.87
N TYR A 482 -15.93 -12.53 38.02
CA TYR A 482 -16.79 -12.37 36.84
C TYR A 482 -18.28 -12.23 37.25
N LEU A 483 -18.71 -13.01 38.24
CA LEU A 483 -20.04 -12.88 38.83
C LEU A 483 -20.24 -11.53 39.53
N ARG A 484 -19.24 -11.02 40.26
CA ARG A 484 -19.31 -9.69 40.88
C ARG A 484 -19.42 -8.56 39.86
N THR A 485 -18.62 -8.61 38.78
CA THR A 485 -18.64 -7.58 37.73
C THR A 485 -19.91 -7.64 36.90
N SER A 486 -20.39 -8.84 36.56
CA SER A 486 -21.70 -9.04 35.92
C SER A 486 -22.84 -8.50 36.79
N GLN A 487 -22.88 -8.84 38.08
CA GLN A 487 -23.91 -8.34 39.00
C GLN A 487 -23.81 -6.81 39.24
N ALA A 488 -22.60 -6.24 39.20
CA ALA A 488 -22.41 -4.79 39.29
C ALA A 488 -22.95 -4.08 38.04
N MET A 489 -22.68 -4.63 36.84
CA MET A 489 -23.23 -4.11 35.58
C MET A 489 -24.75 -4.25 35.52
N ASP A 490 -25.29 -5.37 36.00
CA ASP A 490 -26.73 -5.62 36.03
C ASP A 490 -27.47 -4.75 37.07
N LYS A 491 -26.77 -4.34 38.14
CA LYS A 491 -27.25 -3.32 39.07
C LYS A 491 -27.23 -1.92 38.45
N LEU A 492 -26.18 -1.59 37.69
CA LEU A 492 -26.06 -0.31 36.99
C LEU A 492 -27.12 -0.14 35.89
N THR A 493 -27.41 -1.18 35.11
CA THR A 493 -28.48 -1.14 34.10
C THR A 493 -29.86 -1.01 34.74
N LYS A 494 -30.14 -1.73 35.84
CA LYS A 494 -31.40 -1.58 36.59
C LYS A 494 -31.55 -0.20 37.24
N LEU A 495 -30.44 0.40 37.70
CA LEU A 495 -30.42 1.79 38.18
C LEU A 495 -30.72 2.77 37.04
N ALA A 496 -30.09 2.61 35.88
CA ALA A 496 -30.34 3.45 34.70
C ALA A 496 -31.78 3.33 34.17
N GLU A 497 -32.36 2.12 34.18
CA GLU A 497 -33.77 1.90 33.81
C GLU A 497 -34.75 2.49 34.83
N ARG A 498 -34.42 2.38 36.12
CA ARG A 498 -35.19 3.03 37.21
C ARG A 498 -35.14 4.55 37.05
N ASP A 499 -33.99 5.13 36.77
CA ASP A 499 -33.84 6.58 36.57
C ASP A 499 -34.56 7.04 35.29
N ARG A 500 -34.53 6.26 34.21
CA ARG A 500 -35.38 6.51 33.02
C ARG A 500 -36.87 6.47 33.33
N ARG A 501 -37.32 5.51 34.13
CA ARG A 501 -38.74 5.43 34.56
C ARG A 501 -39.13 6.61 35.44
N ILE A 502 -38.25 7.01 36.37
CA ILE A 502 -38.49 8.17 37.24
C ILE A 502 -38.54 9.45 36.40
N MET A 503 -37.63 9.61 35.44
CA MET A 503 -37.67 10.75 34.52
C MET A 503 -38.89 10.74 33.59
N SER A 504 -39.34 9.57 33.10
CA SER A 504 -40.55 9.50 32.27
C SER A 504 -41.81 9.82 33.06
N ILE A 505 -41.89 9.40 34.32
CA ILE A 505 -43.00 9.72 35.23
C ILE A 505 -42.99 11.21 35.58
N ALA A 506 -41.82 11.79 35.84
CA ALA A 506 -41.65 13.22 36.12
C ALA A 506 -42.03 14.11 34.93
N ALA A 507 -41.64 13.71 33.71
CA ALA A 507 -42.00 14.41 32.48
C ALA A 507 -43.51 14.38 32.20
N ALA A 508 -44.19 13.28 32.53
CA ALA A 508 -45.65 13.15 32.38
C ALA A 508 -46.46 13.91 33.45
N SER A 509 -45.84 14.28 34.58
CA SER A 509 -46.51 14.94 35.71
C SER A 509 -46.11 16.40 35.93
N GLY A 510 -45.25 16.97 35.08
CA GLY A 510 -44.88 18.39 35.14
C GLY A 510 -44.07 18.80 36.37
N VAL A 511 -43.41 17.85 37.05
CA VAL A 511 -42.60 18.10 38.25
C VAL A 511 -41.13 17.86 37.92
N GLY A 512 -40.29 18.87 38.12
CA GLY A 512 -38.83 18.75 37.94
C GLY A 512 -38.21 17.89 39.04
N VAL A 513 -37.39 16.90 38.64
CA VAL A 513 -36.64 16.03 39.55
C VAL A 513 -35.21 16.54 39.67
N ASP A 514 -34.80 16.86 40.89
CA ASP A 514 -33.43 17.25 41.22
C ASP A 514 -32.61 15.98 41.52
N SER A 515 -31.59 15.70 40.69
CA SER A 515 -30.97 14.37 40.57
C SER A 515 -30.15 13.93 41.79
N ASN A 516 -29.84 14.83 42.72
CA ASN A 516 -28.92 14.53 43.81
C ASN A 516 -29.58 14.00 45.10
N ARG A 517 -30.92 13.93 45.21
CA ARG A 517 -31.58 13.46 46.46
C ARG A 517 -32.82 12.58 46.34
N GLY A 518 -33.29 12.24 45.13
CA GLY A 518 -34.38 11.26 44.96
C GLY A 518 -35.68 11.58 45.72
N LYS A 519 -35.98 12.85 45.99
CA LYS A 519 -37.24 13.30 46.62
C LYS A 519 -38.02 14.20 45.65
N ILE A 520 -39.30 13.86 45.46
CA ILE A 520 -40.27 14.61 44.66
C ILE A 520 -40.75 15.80 45.50
N VAL A 521 -40.59 17.03 45.01
CA VAL A 521 -41.08 18.25 45.66
C VAL A 521 -42.12 18.90 44.73
N PRO A 522 -43.33 19.26 45.23
CA PRO A 522 -44.35 19.89 44.40
C PRO A 522 -43.95 21.34 44.04
N VAL A 523 -44.05 21.67 42.75
CA VAL A 523 -43.88 23.02 42.23
C VAL A 523 -45.10 23.84 42.61
N ALA A 524 -44.94 24.74 43.59
CA ALA A 524 -45.94 25.76 43.89
C ALA A 524 -46.06 26.73 42.71
N GLY A 525 -47.26 26.80 42.14
CA GLY A 525 -47.56 27.65 40.98
C GLY A 525 -47.33 29.14 41.24
N ARG A 526 -46.83 29.83 40.22
CA ARG A 526 -46.85 31.29 40.12
C ARG A 526 -47.77 31.69 38.99
N GLY A 527 -49.04 31.94 39.34
CA GLY A 527 -49.89 32.85 38.58
C GLY A 527 -49.38 34.28 38.76
N GLY A 528 -49.40 35.07 37.68
CA GLY A 528 -49.08 36.49 37.73
C GLY A 528 -50.17 37.32 38.39
N LYS A 529 -49.80 38.50 38.91
CA LYS A 529 -50.58 39.73 38.84
C LYS A 529 -49.78 40.95 39.33
N GLU A 530 -50.21 42.08 38.79
CA GLU A 530 -49.78 43.46 38.89
C GLU A 530 -49.67 44.00 40.33
N GLY A 531 -48.79 45.00 40.51
CA GLY A 531 -48.56 45.75 41.76
C GLY A 531 -47.16 46.31 41.84
#